data_AF-A0A8C6B9F4-F1
#
_entry.id   AF-A0A8C6B9F4-F1
#
_cell.length_a   1.000
_cell.length_b   1.000
_cell.length_c   1.000
_cell.angle_alpha   90.00
_cell.angle_beta   90.00
_cell.angle_gamma   90.00
#
_symmetry.space_group_name_H-M   'P 1'
#
loop_
_entity.id
_entity.type
_entity.pdbx_description
1 polymer ?
#
loop_
_entity_poly.entity_id
_entity_poly.type
_entity_poly.pdbx_seq_one_letter_code
_entity_poly.pdbx_strand_id
1 'polypeptide(L)'
;MAPVGGKKAKKGILERLNSGEVMIGDGGFVFALEKRGYVKAGPWTPEAAVEHPEAVRQLHREFLRAGSNVMQTFTFYASEDKLENRGNYVAEKISGQKVNEAACDIARQVADEGDALVAGGVSQTPSYLSCKRETEVKKVFQQQLEVFMKKNVDFLIAEYFEHVEEAVWAVEALKASGKPVAATMCIGPEGDLHGVAPGECAVRLVKAGASIVGVNCHFDLTTSLQTVKLMKEGLEAVGLKAHLMSQPLAYHTPDCGKQGFIDLPEFPFGLEPRVATRWDIQKYAREAYNLGVRYIGGCCGFEPYHIRAIAEELAPERGFLPPASEKHGSWGSGLDMHTKPWIRARARKEYWENLRIASGRPYNPSMSKPDAWGVTKGTAELMQQKEATTEQQLRELFEKQKFRSA
;
A
#
# COMPACT_ATOMS: atom_id res chain seq x y z
N MET A 1 6.52 -47.54 -5.69
CA MET A 1 5.66 -46.36 -5.44
C MET A 1 6.55 -45.27 -4.89
N ALA A 2 6.70 -44.15 -5.60
CA ALA A 2 7.47 -43.01 -5.10
C ALA A 2 6.76 -42.42 -3.86
N PRO A 3 7.49 -41.94 -2.85
CA PRO A 3 6.87 -41.40 -1.65
C PRO A 3 6.04 -40.16 -2.03
N VAL A 4 4.78 -40.15 -1.62
CA VAL A 4 3.92 -38.96 -1.69
C VAL A 4 4.59 -37.89 -0.83
N GLY A 5 5.20 -36.90 -1.48
CA GLY A 5 5.88 -35.80 -0.81
C GLY A 5 4.90 -35.06 0.09
N GLY A 6 5.10 -35.13 1.40
CA GLY A 6 4.38 -34.29 2.35
C GLY A 6 4.55 -32.83 1.98
N LYS A 7 3.46 -32.05 2.00
CA LYS A 7 3.53 -30.58 1.84
C LYS A 7 4.58 -30.05 2.82
N LYS A 8 5.73 -29.56 2.32
CA LYS A 8 6.69 -28.82 3.15
C LYS A 8 5.93 -27.72 3.88
N ALA A 9 6.09 -27.63 5.20
CA ALA A 9 5.52 -26.53 5.98
C ALA A 9 5.99 -25.21 5.37
N LYS A 10 5.05 -24.32 5.08
CA LYS A 10 5.31 -23.01 4.47
C LYS A 10 6.04 -22.14 5.49
N LYS A 11 7.17 -21.55 5.11
CA LYS A 11 7.93 -20.63 5.97
C LYS A 11 7.08 -19.39 6.29
N GLY A 12 7.05 -18.98 7.55
CA GLY A 12 6.46 -17.71 7.99
C GLY A 12 7.28 -16.50 7.54
N ILE A 13 6.74 -15.30 7.80
CA ILE A 13 7.30 -14.05 7.27
C ILE A 13 8.70 -13.77 7.82
N LEU A 14 8.94 -13.98 9.12
CA LEU A 14 10.23 -13.73 9.73
C LEU A 14 11.25 -14.79 9.33
N GLU A 15 10.85 -16.05 9.18
CA GLU A 15 11.74 -17.11 8.71
C GLU A 15 12.27 -16.83 7.31
N ARG A 16 11.40 -16.34 6.40
CA ARG A 16 11.81 -15.95 5.05
C ARG A 16 12.79 -14.78 5.08
N LEU A 17 12.41 -13.67 5.72
CA LEU A 17 13.25 -12.47 5.80
C LEU A 17 14.58 -12.73 6.51
N ASN A 18 14.58 -13.48 7.61
CA ASN A 18 15.80 -13.86 8.33
C ASN A 18 16.72 -14.77 7.51
N SER A 19 16.17 -15.55 6.58
CA SER A 19 16.96 -16.35 5.63
C SER A 19 17.49 -15.56 4.43
N GLY A 20 17.22 -14.24 4.38
CA GLY A 20 17.65 -13.35 3.29
C GLY A 20 16.74 -13.36 2.07
N GLU A 21 15.59 -14.03 2.13
CA GLU A 21 14.61 -14.02 1.04
C GLU A 21 14.04 -12.62 0.82
N VAL A 22 13.69 -12.32 -0.43
CA VAL A 22 12.93 -11.11 -0.80
C VAL A 22 11.45 -11.46 -0.84
N MET A 23 10.68 -10.80 0.03
CA MET A 23 9.23 -10.86 0.08
C MET A 23 8.66 -9.84 -0.88
N ILE A 24 7.84 -10.31 -1.82
CA ILE A 24 7.11 -9.43 -2.73
C ILE A 24 5.72 -9.17 -2.15
N GLY A 25 5.39 -7.90 -1.91
CA GLY A 25 4.04 -7.50 -1.52
C GLY A 25 3.06 -7.57 -2.69
N ASP A 26 1.76 -7.48 -2.41
CA ASP A 26 0.75 -7.24 -3.44
C ASP A 26 0.69 -5.74 -3.80
N GLY A 27 -0.38 -5.36 -4.52
CA GLY A 27 -0.56 -4.01 -5.08
C GLY A 27 -1.81 -3.29 -4.55
N GLY A 28 -2.28 -2.31 -5.31
CA GLY A 28 -3.33 -1.37 -4.88
C GLY A 28 -4.74 -1.92 -5.04
N PHE A 29 -5.21 -2.72 -4.08
CA PHE A 29 -6.55 -3.34 -4.09
C PHE A 29 -7.69 -2.37 -4.35
N VAL A 30 -7.81 -1.34 -3.50
CA VAL A 30 -8.92 -0.37 -3.55
C VAL A 30 -9.00 0.37 -4.88
N PHE A 31 -7.87 0.82 -5.42
CA PHE A 31 -7.81 1.55 -6.70
C PHE A 31 -7.97 0.62 -7.90
N ALA A 32 -7.52 -0.63 -7.82
CA ALA A 32 -7.74 -1.60 -8.89
C ALA A 32 -9.21 -2.01 -8.96
N LEU A 33 -9.87 -2.22 -7.81
CA LEU A 33 -11.29 -2.58 -7.75
C LEU A 33 -12.22 -1.42 -8.07
N GLU A 34 -11.85 -0.18 -7.76
CA GLU A 34 -12.62 1.01 -8.16
C GLU A 34 -12.69 1.13 -9.69
N LYS A 35 -11.54 1.04 -10.36
CA LYS A 35 -11.47 1.02 -11.83
C LYS A 35 -12.21 -0.16 -12.46
N ARG A 36 -12.39 -1.25 -11.73
CA ARG A 36 -13.15 -2.45 -12.15
C ARG A 36 -14.64 -2.38 -11.78
N GLY A 37 -15.08 -1.33 -11.09
CA GLY A 37 -16.50 -1.09 -10.76
C GLY A 37 -16.99 -1.77 -9.48
N TYR A 38 -16.09 -2.22 -8.60
CA TYR A 38 -16.44 -2.94 -7.36
C TYR A 38 -16.16 -2.15 -6.08
N VAL A 39 -15.49 -1.00 -6.17
CA VAL A 39 -15.26 -0.10 -5.04
C VAL A 39 -15.72 1.29 -5.45
N LYS A 40 -16.37 2.00 -4.52
CA LYS A 40 -16.78 3.39 -4.76
C LYS A 40 -15.71 4.36 -4.26
N ALA A 41 -15.22 5.21 -5.15
CA ALA A 41 -14.39 6.35 -4.77
C ALA A 41 -15.15 7.30 -3.83
N GLY A 42 -14.50 7.69 -2.73
CA GLY A 42 -15.12 8.42 -1.63
C GLY A 42 -14.95 7.65 -0.32
N PRO A 43 -15.85 6.69 -0.01
CA PRO A 43 -15.71 5.86 1.18
C PRO A 43 -14.63 4.77 1.04
N TRP A 44 -14.34 4.29 -0.18
CA TRP A 44 -13.32 3.26 -0.43
C TRP A 44 -13.50 1.95 0.37
N THR A 45 -14.74 1.59 0.66
CA THR A 45 -15.09 0.42 1.48
C THR A 45 -14.94 -0.92 0.75
N PRO A 46 -14.75 -2.03 1.49
CA PRO A 46 -14.52 -3.35 0.90
C PRO A 46 -15.75 -4.29 0.90
N GLU A 47 -16.98 -3.78 0.82
CA GLU A 47 -18.22 -4.57 0.76
C GLU A 47 -18.25 -5.59 -0.40
N ALA A 48 -17.47 -5.34 -1.46
CA ALA A 48 -17.27 -6.28 -2.55
C ALA A 48 -16.71 -7.64 -2.10
N ALA A 49 -16.09 -7.76 -0.93
CA ALA A 49 -15.71 -9.05 -0.36
C ALA A 49 -16.93 -9.98 -0.11
N VAL A 50 -18.11 -9.40 0.10
CA VAL A 50 -19.37 -10.12 0.29
C VAL A 50 -20.25 -10.04 -0.95
N GLU A 51 -20.37 -8.86 -1.56
CA GLU A 51 -21.25 -8.64 -2.72
C GLU A 51 -20.71 -9.25 -4.02
N HIS A 52 -19.40 -9.20 -4.21
CA HIS A 52 -18.68 -9.61 -5.42
C HIS A 52 -17.39 -10.38 -5.11
N PRO A 53 -17.46 -11.47 -4.32
CA PRO A 53 -16.28 -12.21 -3.84
C PRO A 53 -15.40 -12.76 -4.97
N GLU A 54 -15.97 -13.03 -6.14
CA GLU A 54 -15.25 -13.42 -7.34
C GLU A 54 -14.31 -12.34 -7.87
N ALA A 55 -14.70 -11.07 -7.82
CA ALA A 55 -13.85 -9.96 -8.25
C ALA A 55 -12.64 -9.80 -7.33
N VAL A 56 -12.88 -9.84 -6.01
CA VAL A 56 -11.82 -9.77 -5.00
C VAL A 56 -10.88 -10.97 -5.11
N ARG A 57 -11.43 -12.18 -5.24
CA ARG A 57 -10.63 -13.41 -5.42
C ARG A 57 -9.78 -13.36 -6.68
N GLN A 58 -10.34 -12.88 -7.79
CA GLN A 58 -9.64 -12.78 -9.06
C GLN A 58 -8.46 -11.80 -8.95
N LEU A 59 -8.64 -10.66 -8.29
CA LEU A 59 -7.55 -9.71 -8.09
C LEU A 59 -6.43 -10.29 -7.20
N HIS A 60 -6.76 -10.97 -6.10
CA HIS A 60 -5.75 -11.72 -5.32
C HIS A 60 -4.98 -12.71 -6.20
N ARG A 61 -5.68 -13.48 -7.04
CA ARG A 61 -5.05 -14.47 -7.93
C ARG A 61 -4.13 -13.82 -8.95
N GLU A 62 -4.49 -12.66 -9.46
CA GLU A 62 -3.64 -11.90 -10.38
C GLU A 62 -2.35 -11.44 -9.69
N PHE A 63 -2.42 -10.95 -8.45
CA PHE A 63 -1.22 -10.59 -7.68
C PHE A 63 -0.38 -11.80 -7.29
N LEU A 64 -0.99 -12.91 -6.86
CA LEU A 64 -0.30 -14.16 -6.60
C LEU A 64 0.45 -14.64 -7.86
N ARG A 65 -0.25 -14.66 -9.00
CA ARG A 65 0.33 -15.04 -10.29
C ARG A 65 1.46 -14.09 -10.71
N ALA A 66 1.36 -12.81 -10.39
CA ALA A 66 2.41 -11.83 -10.62
C ALA A 66 3.67 -12.04 -9.76
N GLY A 67 3.60 -12.89 -8.73
CA GLY A 67 4.73 -13.23 -7.87
C GLY A 67 4.65 -12.67 -6.45
N SER A 68 3.51 -12.10 -6.05
CA SER A 68 3.30 -11.67 -4.67
C SER A 68 3.38 -12.86 -3.72
N ASN A 69 4.10 -12.65 -2.62
CA ASN A 69 4.21 -13.55 -1.49
C ASN A 69 3.30 -13.14 -0.32
N VAL A 70 2.48 -12.10 -0.47
CA VAL A 70 1.57 -11.61 0.57
C VAL A 70 0.22 -11.27 -0.04
N MET A 71 -0.83 -11.90 0.46
CA MET A 71 -2.22 -11.53 0.21
C MET A 71 -2.69 -10.72 1.42
N GLN A 72 -2.66 -9.40 1.30
CA GLN A 72 -3.17 -8.54 2.37
C GLN A 72 -4.69 -8.63 2.39
N THR A 73 -5.31 -8.78 3.56
CA THR A 73 -6.77 -8.85 3.65
C THR A 73 -7.40 -7.56 3.14
N PHE A 74 -8.45 -7.67 2.31
CA PHE A 74 -9.20 -6.52 1.79
C PHE A 74 -10.11 -5.92 2.87
N THR A 75 -9.49 -5.39 3.94
CA THR A 75 -10.13 -4.96 5.20
C THR A 75 -9.71 -3.55 5.64
N PHE A 76 -8.90 -2.88 4.84
CA PHE A 76 -8.26 -1.60 5.13
C PHE A 76 -9.22 -0.51 5.65
N TYR A 77 -10.42 -0.41 5.07
CA TYR A 77 -11.45 0.56 5.44
C TYR A 77 -12.71 -0.11 6.05
N ALA A 78 -12.53 -1.16 6.84
CA ALA A 78 -13.64 -1.94 7.42
C ALA A 78 -13.66 -1.96 8.96
N SER A 79 -13.12 -0.92 9.60
CA SER A 79 -13.44 -0.62 11.01
C SER A 79 -14.81 0.04 11.10
N GLU A 80 -15.52 -0.17 12.22
CA GLU A 80 -16.88 0.37 12.41
C GLU A 80 -16.93 1.90 12.23
N ASP A 81 -15.93 2.61 12.75
CA ASP A 81 -15.86 4.07 12.62
C ASP A 81 -15.66 4.54 11.17
N LYS A 82 -15.08 3.72 10.30
CA LYS A 82 -14.94 3.99 8.86
C LYS A 82 -16.22 3.62 8.10
N LEU A 83 -16.88 2.54 8.50
CA LEU A 83 -18.12 2.07 7.89
C LEU A 83 -19.33 2.98 8.19
N GLU A 84 -19.31 3.70 9.31
CA GLU A 84 -20.33 4.69 9.69
C GLU A 84 -20.02 6.13 9.20
N ASN A 85 -18.95 6.33 8.41
CA ASN A 85 -18.54 7.65 7.94
C ASN A 85 -19.48 8.21 6.85
N ARG A 86 -19.43 9.55 6.61
CA ARG A 86 -20.34 10.27 5.70
C ARG A 86 -20.55 9.56 4.37
N GLY A 87 -21.81 9.41 3.98
CA GLY A 87 -22.19 8.88 2.67
C GLY A 87 -21.93 7.39 2.47
N ASN A 88 -21.57 6.68 3.55
CA ASN A 88 -21.40 5.24 3.56
C ASN A 88 -22.56 4.55 4.29
N TYR A 89 -23.39 3.83 3.52
CA TYR A 89 -24.56 3.11 4.03
C TYR A 89 -24.36 1.59 4.06
N VAL A 90 -23.12 1.13 3.87
CA VAL A 90 -22.80 -0.31 3.89
C VAL A 90 -23.13 -0.92 5.24
N ALA A 91 -22.83 -0.20 6.34
CA ALA A 91 -23.10 -0.66 7.70
C ALA A 91 -24.59 -0.95 7.96
N GLU A 92 -25.51 -0.31 7.23
CA GLU A 92 -26.95 -0.56 7.32
C GLU A 92 -27.37 -1.92 6.71
N LYS A 93 -26.54 -2.47 5.81
CA LYS A 93 -26.84 -3.70 5.05
C LYS A 93 -25.96 -4.88 5.45
N ILE A 94 -24.68 -4.63 5.74
CA ILE A 94 -23.67 -5.66 6.04
C ILE A 94 -22.79 -5.16 7.19
N SER A 95 -22.73 -5.93 8.28
CA SER A 95 -21.83 -5.63 9.40
C SER A 95 -20.37 -5.65 8.95
N GLY A 96 -19.54 -4.73 9.46
CA GLY A 96 -18.11 -4.70 9.17
C GLY A 96 -17.37 -6.00 9.48
N GLN A 97 -17.77 -6.70 10.55
CA GLN A 97 -17.23 -8.01 10.88
C GLN A 97 -17.43 -9.03 9.74
N LYS A 98 -18.61 -9.10 9.13
CA LYS A 98 -18.90 -10.03 8.03
C LYS A 98 -18.07 -9.71 6.79
N VAL A 99 -17.87 -8.42 6.50
CA VAL A 99 -16.97 -7.98 5.42
C VAL A 99 -15.53 -8.41 5.71
N ASN A 100 -15.04 -8.17 6.94
CA ASN A 100 -13.70 -8.56 7.36
C ASN A 100 -13.47 -10.08 7.30
N GLU A 101 -14.43 -10.86 7.79
CA GLU A 101 -14.36 -12.32 7.78
C GLU A 101 -14.33 -12.87 6.35
N ALA A 102 -15.19 -12.36 5.45
CA ALA A 102 -15.23 -12.77 4.05
C ALA A 102 -13.92 -12.40 3.31
N ALA A 103 -13.41 -11.18 3.53
CA ALA A 103 -12.14 -10.75 2.95
C ALA A 103 -10.95 -11.61 3.41
N CYS A 104 -10.92 -12.00 4.70
CA CYS A 104 -9.90 -12.93 5.21
C CYS A 104 -10.00 -14.32 4.56
N ASP A 105 -11.22 -14.85 4.38
CA ASP A 105 -11.43 -16.16 3.77
C ASP A 105 -10.97 -16.18 2.31
N ILE A 106 -11.26 -15.13 1.55
CA ILE A 106 -10.81 -14.99 0.15
C ILE A 106 -9.29 -14.89 0.09
N ALA A 107 -8.67 -14.05 0.94
CA ALA A 107 -7.21 -13.91 0.97
C ALA A 107 -6.53 -15.24 1.32
N ARG A 108 -7.06 -15.99 2.31
CA ARG A 108 -6.56 -17.33 2.68
C ARG A 108 -6.72 -18.32 1.55
N GLN A 109 -7.90 -18.38 0.92
CA GLN A 109 -8.14 -19.28 -0.21
C GLN A 109 -7.06 -19.11 -1.28
N VAL A 110 -6.77 -17.88 -1.68
CA VAL A 110 -5.78 -17.61 -2.73
C VAL A 110 -4.35 -17.79 -2.24
N ALA A 111 -4.03 -17.37 -1.02
CA ALA A 111 -2.70 -17.58 -0.43
C ALA A 111 -2.30 -19.07 -0.41
N ASP A 112 -3.27 -19.96 -0.21
CA ASP A 112 -3.09 -21.42 -0.18
C ASP A 112 -2.96 -22.05 -1.59
N GLU A 113 -3.30 -21.31 -2.66
CA GLU A 113 -3.09 -21.72 -4.05
C GLU A 113 -1.62 -21.58 -4.50
N GLY A 114 -0.77 -20.87 -3.74
CA GLY A 114 0.62 -20.64 -4.10
C GLY A 114 1.54 -20.35 -2.91
N ASP A 115 2.68 -19.70 -3.18
CA ASP A 115 3.70 -19.40 -2.17
C ASP A 115 3.52 -18.02 -1.51
N ALA A 116 2.33 -17.77 -0.94
CA ALA A 116 1.99 -16.49 -0.30
C ALA A 116 1.41 -16.59 1.11
N LEU A 117 1.71 -15.63 1.97
CA LEU A 117 1.15 -15.52 3.32
C LEU A 117 -0.07 -14.60 3.33
N VAL A 118 -0.95 -14.74 4.32
CA VAL A 118 -2.06 -13.80 4.56
C VAL A 118 -1.63 -12.78 5.61
N ALA A 119 -1.84 -11.51 5.32
CA ALA A 119 -1.54 -10.41 6.24
C ALA A 119 -2.82 -9.65 6.64
N GLY A 120 -3.11 -9.56 7.93
CA GLY A 120 -4.20 -8.73 8.45
C GLY A 120 -3.76 -7.28 8.59
N GLY A 121 -4.40 -6.36 7.87
CA GLY A 121 -4.06 -4.93 7.86
C GLY A 121 -5.00 -4.08 8.73
N VAL A 122 -4.43 -3.18 9.53
CA VAL A 122 -5.13 -2.05 10.17
C VAL A 122 -4.50 -0.72 9.72
N SER A 123 -5.28 0.36 9.78
CA SER A 123 -4.83 1.68 9.37
C SER A 123 -5.37 2.79 10.26
N GLN A 124 -4.82 4.00 10.12
CA GLN A 124 -5.22 5.15 10.94
C GLN A 124 -6.74 5.33 10.98
N THR A 125 -7.23 5.81 12.12
CA THR A 125 -8.65 5.84 12.44
C THR A 125 -9.19 7.29 12.44
N PRO A 126 -10.42 7.51 11.95
CA PRO A 126 -11.15 8.77 12.19
C PRO A 126 -11.21 9.14 13.68
N SER A 127 -11.22 8.13 14.55
CA SER A 127 -11.18 8.27 16.01
C SER A 127 -9.96 9.05 16.51
N TYR A 128 -8.76 8.80 15.97
CA TYR A 128 -7.55 9.54 16.33
C TYR A 128 -7.60 11.00 15.87
N LEU A 129 -8.05 11.25 14.64
CA LEU A 129 -8.20 12.61 14.09
C LEU A 129 -9.21 13.45 14.88
N SER A 130 -10.23 12.78 15.46
CA SER A 130 -11.24 13.38 16.33
C SER A 130 -10.80 13.50 17.80
N CYS A 131 -9.49 13.35 18.08
CA CYS A 131 -8.89 13.47 19.41
C CYS A 131 -9.49 12.53 20.48
N LYS A 132 -9.98 11.35 20.10
CA LYS A 132 -10.38 10.34 21.09
C LYS A 132 -9.18 9.84 21.88
N ARG A 133 -9.43 9.33 23.10
CA ARG A 133 -8.38 8.81 23.98
C ARG A 133 -7.72 7.58 23.37
N GLU A 134 -6.45 7.35 23.72
CA GLU A 134 -5.68 6.17 23.31
C GLU A 134 -6.45 4.85 23.50
N THR A 135 -7.12 4.69 24.65
CA THR A 135 -7.89 3.47 24.96
C THR A 135 -9.03 3.22 23.99
N GLU A 136 -9.66 4.28 23.47
CA GLU A 136 -10.75 4.20 22.50
C GLU A 136 -10.23 3.87 21.10
N VAL A 137 -9.10 4.47 20.70
CA VAL A 137 -8.43 4.17 19.42
C VAL A 137 -7.91 2.73 19.41
N LYS A 138 -7.23 2.29 20.48
CA LYS A 138 -6.75 0.90 20.61
C LYS A 138 -7.89 -0.12 20.56
N LYS A 139 -9.08 0.22 21.07
CA LYS A 139 -10.26 -0.66 20.98
C LYS A 139 -10.66 -0.93 19.53
N VAL A 140 -10.56 0.07 18.64
CA VAL A 140 -10.83 -0.11 17.21
C VAL A 140 -9.87 -1.12 16.58
N PHE A 141 -8.57 -1.01 16.89
CA PHE A 141 -7.58 -1.99 16.41
C PHE A 141 -7.82 -3.39 16.98
N GLN A 142 -8.22 -3.50 18.25
CA GLN A 142 -8.53 -4.78 18.89
C GLN A 142 -9.72 -5.49 18.23
N GLN A 143 -10.78 -4.76 17.85
CA GLN A 143 -11.93 -5.34 17.14
C GLN A 143 -11.53 -5.97 15.81
N GLN A 144 -10.67 -5.31 15.02
CA GLN A 144 -10.15 -5.91 13.78
C GLN A 144 -9.21 -7.09 14.06
N LEU A 145 -8.36 -6.97 15.08
CA LEU A 145 -7.44 -8.02 15.49
C LEU A 145 -8.17 -9.31 15.89
N GLU A 146 -9.31 -9.24 16.57
CA GLU A 146 -10.13 -10.40 16.92
C GLU A 146 -10.50 -11.23 15.68
N VAL A 147 -10.90 -10.57 14.57
CA VAL A 147 -11.19 -11.23 13.30
C VAL A 147 -9.93 -11.89 12.73
N PHE A 148 -8.82 -11.17 12.70
CA PHE A 148 -7.55 -11.68 12.16
C PHE A 148 -7.03 -12.90 12.94
N MET A 149 -7.22 -12.91 14.27
CA MET A 149 -6.86 -14.03 15.13
C MET A 149 -7.77 -15.24 14.88
N LYS A 150 -9.10 -15.02 14.82
CA LYS A 150 -10.08 -16.06 14.48
C LYS A 150 -9.80 -16.69 13.12
N LYS A 151 -9.39 -15.88 12.13
CA LYS A 151 -9.07 -16.31 10.76
C LYS A 151 -7.63 -16.79 10.58
N ASN A 152 -6.83 -16.77 11.65
CA ASN A 152 -5.44 -17.20 11.69
C ASN A 152 -4.60 -16.64 10.52
N VAL A 153 -4.55 -15.31 10.40
CA VAL A 153 -3.62 -14.65 9.47
C VAL A 153 -2.17 -15.00 9.84
N ASP A 154 -1.25 -14.98 8.88
CA ASP A 154 0.13 -15.39 9.12
C ASP A 154 0.94 -14.30 9.84
N PHE A 155 0.65 -13.02 9.55
CA PHE A 155 1.21 -11.86 10.23
C PHE A 155 0.28 -10.64 10.13
N LEU A 156 0.66 -9.54 10.77
CA LEU A 156 -0.14 -8.31 10.85
C LEU A 156 0.62 -7.12 10.28
N ILE A 157 -0.12 -6.16 9.71
CA ILE A 157 0.42 -4.91 9.16
C ILE A 157 -0.33 -3.73 9.77
N ALA A 158 0.39 -2.79 10.38
CA ALA A 158 -0.09 -1.45 10.68
C ALA A 158 0.37 -0.52 9.55
N GLU A 159 -0.52 -0.18 8.62
CA GLU A 159 -0.20 0.62 7.43
C GLU A 159 -1.02 1.91 7.35
N TYR A 160 -0.59 2.88 6.53
CA TYR A 160 -1.33 4.13 6.31
C TYR A 160 -1.56 4.90 7.62
N PHE A 161 -0.43 5.29 8.23
CA PHE A 161 -0.39 6.17 9.40
C PHE A 161 0.40 7.44 9.08
N GLU A 162 -0.24 8.59 9.26
CA GLU A 162 0.37 9.92 9.12
C GLU A 162 1.00 10.44 10.43
N HIS A 163 0.70 9.78 11.56
CA HIS A 163 1.16 10.13 12.90
C HIS A 163 1.79 8.91 13.55
N VAL A 164 3.05 9.01 13.96
CA VAL A 164 3.73 7.85 14.59
C VAL A 164 3.15 7.53 15.97
N GLU A 165 2.54 8.52 16.63
CA GLU A 165 1.82 8.31 17.89
C GLU A 165 0.74 7.23 17.75
N GLU A 166 -0.14 7.36 16.75
CA GLU A 166 -1.20 6.37 16.50
C GLU A 166 -0.63 5.04 16.00
N ALA A 167 0.39 5.10 15.13
CA ALA A 167 1.04 3.91 14.60
C ALA A 167 1.67 3.05 15.71
N VAL A 168 2.28 3.68 16.73
CA VAL A 168 2.80 3.00 17.92
C VAL A 168 1.67 2.31 18.69
N TRP A 169 0.53 2.98 18.90
CA TRP A 169 -0.63 2.37 19.55
C TRP A 169 -1.16 1.15 18.78
N ALA A 170 -1.19 1.23 17.45
CA ALA A 170 -1.57 0.11 16.60
C ALA A 170 -0.59 -1.05 16.76
N VAL A 171 0.73 -0.80 16.67
CA VAL A 171 1.74 -1.85 16.85
C VAL A 171 1.63 -2.52 18.21
N GLU A 172 1.45 -1.76 19.29
CA GLU A 172 1.28 -2.29 20.64
C GLU A 172 0.02 -3.18 20.75
N ALA A 173 -1.10 -2.73 20.18
CA ALA A 173 -2.34 -3.50 20.16
C ALA A 173 -2.18 -4.81 19.37
N LEU A 174 -1.56 -4.76 18.19
CA LEU A 174 -1.31 -5.93 17.34
C LEU A 174 -0.30 -6.89 17.96
N LYS A 175 0.71 -6.38 18.68
CA LYS A 175 1.77 -7.19 19.30
C LYS A 175 1.23 -8.17 20.34
N ALA A 176 0.12 -7.83 21.00
CA ALA A 176 -0.57 -8.69 21.96
C ALA A 176 -1.03 -10.03 21.37
N SER A 177 -1.15 -10.13 20.04
CA SER A 177 -1.48 -11.39 19.34
C SER A 177 -0.38 -12.46 19.37
N GLY A 178 0.87 -12.06 19.63
CA GLY A 178 2.04 -12.92 19.47
C GLY A 178 2.46 -13.18 18.00
N LYS A 179 1.74 -12.63 17.00
CA LYS A 179 2.12 -12.74 15.58
C LYS A 179 3.17 -11.67 15.22
N PRO A 180 3.97 -11.88 14.15
CA PRO A 180 4.84 -10.84 13.62
C PRO A 180 4.04 -9.62 13.19
N VAL A 181 4.58 -8.42 13.45
CA VAL A 181 3.96 -7.14 13.10
C VAL A 181 4.90 -6.36 12.18
N ALA A 182 4.39 -5.96 11.03
CA ALA A 182 4.98 -4.95 10.17
C ALA A 182 4.32 -3.60 10.41
N ALA A 183 5.06 -2.51 10.26
CA ALA A 183 4.55 -1.15 10.38
C ALA A 183 5.05 -0.26 9.24
N THR A 184 4.14 0.34 8.49
CA THR A 184 4.46 1.31 7.44
C THR A 184 3.66 2.58 7.61
N MET A 185 4.31 3.71 7.33
CA MET A 185 3.69 5.04 7.43
C MET A 185 3.53 5.67 6.06
N CYS A 186 2.48 6.48 5.87
CA CYS A 186 2.26 7.26 4.66
C CYS A 186 2.84 8.67 4.80
N ILE A 187 4.14 8.74 5.10
CA ILE A 187 4.88 9.99 5.35
C ILE A 187 6.08 10.09 4.41
N GLY A 188 6.48 11.34 4.10
CA GLY A 188 7.63 11.65 3.28
C GLY A 188 8.91 11.88 4.09
N PRO A 189 10.00 12.35 3.44
CA PRO A 189 11.26 12.68 4.09
C PRO A 189 11.14 13.77 5.18
N GLU A 190 10.12 14.62 5.08
CA GLU A 190 9.80 15.67 6.07
C GLU A 190 9.27 15.13 7.41
N GLY A 191 9.04 13.82 7.52
CA GLY A 191 8.53 13.20 8.74
C GLY A 191 7.01 13.23 8.86
N ASP A 192 6.53 12.81 10.02
CA ASP A 192 5.10 12.69 10.32
C ASP A 192 4.42 14.07 10.49
N LEU A 193 3.09 14.10 10.63
CA LEU A 193 2.35 15.36 10.75
C LEU A 193 2.59 16.14 12.06
N HIS A 194 3.27 15.55 13.04
CA HIS A 194 3.80 16.25 14.22
C HIS A 194 5.23 16.76 14.04
N GLY A 195 5.86 16.52 12.88
CA GLY A 195 7.24 16.88 12.60
C GLY A 195 8.25 15.89 13.16
N VAL A 196 7.83 14.67 13.53
CA VAL A 196 8.74 13.61 13.96
C VAL A 196 9.45 13.06 12.73
N ALA A 197 10.78 13.14 12.72
CA ALA A 197 11.60 12.73 11.60
C ALA A 197 11.46 11.21 11.30
N PRO A 198 11.58 10.76 10.04
CA PRO A 198 11.38 9.35 9.69
C PRO A 198 12.26 8.37 10.48
N GLY A 199 13.51 8.75 10.75
CA GLY A 199 14.42 7.96 11.59
C GLY A 199 13.88 7.72 13.00
N GLU A 200 13.36 8.77 13.66
CA GLU A 200 12.72 8.64 14.96
C GLU A 200 11.43 7.83 14.87
N CYS A 201 10.64 8.01 13.81
CA CYS A 201 9.44 7.22 13.60
C CYS A 201 9.75 5.71 13.57
N ALA A 202 10.75 5.30 12.78
CA ALA A 202 11.16 3.91 12.70
C ALA A 202 11.63 3.36 14.05
N VAL A 203 12.43 4.13 14.80
CA VAL A 203 12.88 3.75 16.16
C VAL A 203 11.71 3.52 17.10
N ARG A 204 10.71 4.40 17.08
CA ARG A 204 9.50 4.26 17.91
C ARG A 204 8.69 3.02 17.54
N LEU A 205 8.50 2.76 16.25
CA LEU A 205 7.79 1.56 15.77
C LEU A 205 8.48 0.26 16.16
N VAL A 206 9.81 0.19 16.02
CA VAL A 206 10.59 -1.00 16.43
C VAL A 206 10.51 -1.20 17.94
N LYS A 207 10.66 -0.13 18.74
CA LYS A 207 10.51 -0.20 20.21
C LYS A 207 9.11 -0.64 20.65
N ALA A 208 8.08 -0.27 19.90
CA ALA A 208 6.71 -0.72 20.12
C ALA A 208 6.50 -2.21 19.80
N GLY A 209 7.43 -2.83 19.05
CA GLY A 209 7.45 -4.28 18.80
C GLY A 209 7.34 -4.70 17.34
N ALA A 210 7.36 -3.75 16.39
CA ALA A 210 7.39 -4.03 14.96
C ALA A 210 8.72 -4.69 14.56
N SER A 211 8.65 -5.79 13.83
CA SER A 211 9.84 -6.51 13.31
C SER A 211 10.19 -6.12 11.88
N ILE A 212 9.25 -5.47 11.19
CA ILE A 212 9.38 -4.97 9.83
C ILE A 212 8.89 -3.53 9.85
N VAL A 213 9.66 -2.57 9.33
CA VAL A 213 9.29 -1.14 9.30
C VAL A 213 9.54 -0.51 7.94
N GLY A 214 8.77 0.53 7.60
CA GLY A 214 8.90 1.16 6.29
C GLY A 214 7.87 2.25 6.00
N VAL A 215 7.61 2.44 4.71
CA VAL A 215 6.62 3.41 4.21
C VAL A 215 5.69 2.80 3.17
N ASN A 216 4.45 3.31 3.10
CA ASN A 216 3.48 2.93 2.09
C ASN A 216 2.61 4.11 1.64
N CYS A 217 1.97 3.99 0.47
CA CYS A 217 1.03 4.99 -0.06
C CYS A 217 1.66 6.38 -0.26
N HIS A 218 0.81 7.40 -0.47
CA HIS A 218 1.01 8.87 -0.53
C HIS A 218 2.12 9.46 -1.41
N PHE A 219 3.25 8.80 -1.53
CA PHE A 219 4.44 9.24 -2.23
C PHE A 219 4.85 8.23 -3.30
N ASP A 220 5.44 8.74 -4.37
CA ASP A 220 5.98 7.94 -5.45
C ASP A 220 7.15 7.04 -5.02
N LEU A 221 7.62 6.26 -6.00
CA LEU A 221 8.71 5.30 -5.90
C LEU A 221 9.99 5.93 -5.32
N THR A 222 10.36 7.12 -5.78
CA THR A 222 11.65 7.76 -5.46
C THR A 222 11.62 8.33 -4.05
N THR A 223 10.58 9.10 -3.76
CA THR A 223 10.38 9.77 -2.48
C THR A 223 10.23 8.75 -1.35
N SER A 224 9.53 7.65 -1.61
CA SER A 224 9.39 6.56 -0.65
C SER A 224 10.75 5.95 -0.26
N LEU A 225 11.66 5.70 -1.22
CA LEU A 225 12.98 5.15 -0.90
C LEU A 225 13.89 6.15 -0.17
N GLN A 226 13.73 7.46 -0.41
CA GLN A 226 14.40 8.49 0.39
C GLN A 226 13.95 8.43 1.85
N THR A 227 12.65 8.29 2.10
CA THR A 227 12.13 8.12 3.47
C THR A 227 12.62 6.84 4.12
N VAL A 228 12.63 5.71 3.40
CA VAL A 228 13.15 4.43 3.93
C VAL A 228 14.64 4.54 4.28
N LYS A 229 15.42 5.28 3.49
CA LYS A 229 16.82 5.55 3.80
C LYS A 229 16.97 6.29 5.14
N LEU A 230 16.18 7.34 5.36
CA LEU A 230 16.17 8.08 6.63
C LEU A 230 15.71 7.21 7.82
N MET A 231 14.71 6.34 7.60
CA MET A 231 14.28 5.35 8.60
C MET A 231 15.41 4.39 8.97
N LYS A 232 16.12 3.86 7.96
CA LYS A 232 17.27 2.97 8.14
C LYS A 232 18.39 3.66 8.92
N GLU A 233 18.77 4.88 8.54
CA GLU A 233 19.80 5.67 9.24
C GLU A 233 19.43 5.90 10.72
N GLY A 234 18.16 6.20 11.01
CA GLY A 234 17.67 6.37 12.38
C GLY A 234 17.80 5.09 13.22
N LEU A 235 17.50 3.92 12.65
CA LEU A 235 17.66 2.62 13.32
C LEU A 235 19.14 2.29 13.57
N GLU A 236 19.99 2.50 12.56
CA GLU A 236 21.42 2.24 12.64
C GLU A 236 22.09 3.12 13.71
N ALA A 237 21.72 4.40 13.79
CA ALA A 237 22.26 5.35 14.76
C ALA A 237 22.02 4.93 16.23
N VAL A 238 20.96 4.17 16.51
CA VAL A 238 20.63 3.68 17.86
C VAL A 238 20.87 2.17 18.03
N GLY A 239 21.49 1.51 17.04
CA GLY A 239 21.80 0.08 17.09
C GLY A 239 20.58 -0.85 17.09
N LEU A 240 19.41 -0.38 16.62
CA LEU A 240 18.21 -1.21 16.46
C LEU A 240 18.22 -1.92 15.10
N LYS A 241 17.71 -3.14 15.06
CA LYS A 241 17.57 -3.93 13.83
C LYS A 241 16.10 -4.21 13.56
N ALA A 242 15.68 -4.00 12.32
CA ALA A 242 14.39 -4.41 11.79
C ALA A 242 14.53 -4.67 10.28
N HIS A 243 13.63 -5.47 9.74
CA HIS A 243 13.53 -5.64 8.30
C HIS A 243 12.90 -4.39 7.67
N LEU A 244 13.38 -4.00 6.48
CA LEU A 244 12.87 -2.81 5.78
C LEU A 244 11.80 -3.18 4.76
N MET A 245 10.77 -2.35 4.70
CA MET A 245 9.59 -2.50 3.84
C MET A 245 9.29 -1.24 3.02
N SER A 246 8.79 -1.42 1.81
CA SER A 246 8.35 -0.31 0.96
C SER A 246 7.18 -0.73 0.07
N GLN A 247 6.10 0.04 0.10
CA GLN A 247 4.92 -0.10 -0.76
C GLN A 247 4.44 1.28 -1.28
N PRO A 248 5.20 1.91 -2.20
CA PRO A 248 4.93 3.27 -2.70
C PRO A 248 3.66 3.34 -3.55
N LEU A 249 3.30 4.55 -3.98
CA LEU A 249 2.37 4.75 -5.10
C LEU A 249 2.99 4.30 -6.43
N ALA A 250 2.15 3.80 -7.34
CA ALA A 250 2.52 3.69 -8.77
C ALA A 250 2.14 4.96 -9.54
N TYR A 251 2.18 6.11 -8.87
CA TYR A 251 1.95 7.42 -9.48
C TYR A 251 3.21 8.25 -9.27
N HIS A 252 3.71 8.90 -10.32
CA HIS A 252 4.78 9.90 -10.24
C HIS A 252 4.22 11.17 -9.60
N THR A 253 4.82 11.57 -8.47
CA THR A 253 4.34 12.67 -7.63
C THR A 253 5.47 13.62 -7.22
N PRO A 254 6.26 14.14 -8.17
CA PRO A 254 7.38 15.03 -7.86
C PRO A 254 6.94 16.39 -7.29
N ASP A 255 5.64 16.67 -7.38
CA ASP A 255 4.95 17.90 -7.02
C ASP A 255 4.10 17.76 -5.74
N CYS A 256 4.17 16.61 -5.05
CA CYS A 256 3.55 16.46 -3.75
C CYS A 256 4.27 17.28 -2.67
N GLY A 257 3.49 17.93 -1.82
CA GLY A 257 3.95 18.40 -0.52
C GLY A 257 3.90 17.29 0.53
N LYS A 258 4.07 17.68 1.79
CA LYS A 258 4.07 16.78 2.96
C LYS A 258 2.83 15.90 3.11
N GLN A 259 1.68 16.30 2.59
CA GLN A 259 0.41 15.55 2.65
C GLN A 259 0.29 14.45 1.58
N GLY A 260 1.29 14.32 0.69
CA GLY A 260 1.26 13.34 -0.39
C GLY A 260 0.22 13.65 -1.47
N PHE A 261 -0.14 12.63 -2.24
CA PHE A 261 -0.94 12.77 -3.47
C PHE A 261 -2.40 13.15 -3.27
N ILE A 262 -2.94 13.08 -2.05
CA ILE A 262 -4.35 13.42 -1.79
C ILE A 262 -4.60 14.92 -2.00
N ASP A 263 -3.59 15.76 -1.74
CA ASP A 263 -3.66 17.20 -1.97
C ASP A 263 -3.39 17.59 -3.43
N LEU A 264 -3.06 16.64 -4.31
CA LEU A 264 -2.90 16.94 -5.73
C LEU A 264 -4.29 17.18 -6.37
N PRO A 265 -4.44 18.22 -7.22
CA PRO A 265 -5.73 18.54 -7.87
C PRO A 265 -6.31 17.38 -8.69
N GLU A 266 -5.46 16.46 -9.14
CA GLU A 266 -5.86 15.29 -9.92
C GLU A 266 -6.43 14.14 -9.06
N PHE A 267 -6.28 14.18 -7.73
CA PHE A 267 -6.77 13.10 -6.89
C PHE A 267 -8.32 13.09 -6.82
N PRO A 268 -8.98 11.93 -6.93
CA PRO A 268 -8.45 10.63 -7.37
C PRO A 268 -8.62 10.37 -8.89
N PHE A 269 -9.34 11.23 -9.63
CA PHE A 269 -9.89 10.92 -10.96
C PHE A 269 -9.11 11.47 -12.17
N GLY A 270 -7.94 12.05 -11.96
CA GLY A 270 -7.08 12.60 -13.02
C GLY A 270 -5.64 12.09 -12.97
N LEU A 271 -5.39 11.01 -12.20
CA LEU A 271 -4.04 10.50 -11.92
C LEU A 271 -3.45 9.63 -13.05
N GLU A 272 -4.22 9.35 -14.11
CA GLU A 272 -3.80 8.49 -15.24
C GLU A 272 -2.46 8.89 -15.89
N PRO A 273 -2.13 10.18 -16.11
CA PRO A 273 -0.84 10.57 -16.70
C PRO A 273 0.36 10.21 -15.82
N ARG A 274 0.13 9.99 -14.52
CA ARG A 274 1.17 9.78 -13.52
C ARG A 274 1.50 8.30 -13.33
N VAL A 275 0.72 7.38 -13.89
CA VAL A 275 0.91 5.94 -13.67
C VAL A 275 2.31 5.50 -14.11
N ALA A 276 3.02 4.83 -13.20
CA ALA A 276 4.34 4.28 -13.43
C ALA A 276 4.29 3.19 -14.52
N THR A 277 5.35 3.09 -15.30
CA THR A 277 5.55 1.99 -16.22
C THR A 277 6.16 0.79 -15.51
N ARG A 278 6.13 -0.40 -16.13
CA ARG A 278 6.88 -1.56 -15.60
C ARG A 278 8.38 -1.28 -15.46
N TRP A 279 8.95 -0.41 -16.28
CA TRP A 279 10.37 -0.06 -16.24
C TRP A 279 10.70 0.84 -15.06
N ASP A 280 9.80 1.78 -14.73
CA ASP A 280 9.90 2.57 -13.50
C ASP A 280 9.89 1.66 -12.26
N ILE A 281 9.02 0.65 -12.27
CA ILE A 281 8.93 -0.33 -11.17
C ILE A 281 10.16 -1.24 -11.09
N GLN A 282 10.75 -1.67 -12.22
CA GLN A 282 12.03 -2.42 -12.20
C GLN A 282 13.14 -1.57 -11.61
N LYS A 283 13.27 -0.31 -12.04
CA LYS A 283 14.24 0.63 -11.45
C LYS A 283 14.03 0.76 -9.93
N TYR A 284 12.80 0.99 -9.49
CA TYR A 284 12.45 1.05 -8.08
C TYR A 284 12.83 -0.23 -7.31
N ALA A 285 12.48 -1.40 -7.84
CA ALA A 285 12.75 -2.67 -7.17
C ALA A 285 14.25 -2.91 -6.98
N ARG A 286 15.06 -2.56 -7.99
CA ARG A 286 16.52 -2.61 -7.91
C ARG A 286 17.07 -1.65 -6.86
N GLU A 287 16.61 -0.40 -6.86
CA GLU A 287 17.03 0.61 -5.89
C GLU A 287 16.64 0.23 -4.46
N ALA A 288 15.41 -0.27 -4.26
CA ALA A 288 14.92 -0.76 -2.98
C ALA A 288 15.76 -1.93 -2.46
N TYR A 289 16.03 -2.93 -3.31
CA TYR A 289 16.86 -4.08 -2.95
C TYR A 289 18.27 -3.66 -2.54
N ASN A 290 18.90 -2.76 -3.31
CA ASN A 290 20.23 -2.22 -3.04
C ASN A 290 20.29 -1.40 -1.75
N LEU A 291 19.20 -0.70 -1.40
CA LEU A 291 19.08 0.03 -0.13
C LEU A 291 18.98 -0.91 1.09
N GLY A 292 18.64 -2.19 0.87
CA GLY A 292 18.46 -3.20 1.91
C GLY A 292 16.99 -3.52 2.21
N VAL A 293 16.05 -3.01 1.42
CA VAL A 293 14.64 -3.38 1.52
C VAL A 293 14.49 -4.86 1.13
N ARG A 294 13.73 -5.61 1.93
CA ARG A 294 13.47 -7.04 1.71
C ARG A 294 11.99 -7.39 1.66
N TYR A 295 11.12 -6.48 2.08
CA TYR A 295 9.71 -6.49 1.71
C TYR A 295 9.46 -5.39 0.67
N ILE A 296 9.28 -5.76 -0.59
CA ILE A 296 9.11 -4.82 -1.71
C ILE A 296 7.76 -5.08 -2.37
N GLY A 297 6.83 -4.13 -2.28
CA GLY A 297 5.51 -4.24 -2.88
C GLY A 297 5.05 -2.91 -3.44
N GLY A 298 3.74 -2.68 -3.46
CA GLY A 298 3.18 -1.39 -3.85
C GLY A 298 1.81 -1.12 -3.25
N CYS A 299 1.35 0.13 -3.36
CA CYS A 299 0.08 0.60 -2.85
C CYS A 299 -0.80 1.13 -4.00
N CYS A 300 -1.51 2.25 -3.84
CA CYS A 300 -2.44 2.77 -4.85
C CYS A 300 -1.77 2.95 -6.22
N GLY A 301 -2.45 2.47 -7.27
CA GLY A 301 -1.97 2.44 -8.65
C GLY A 301 -1.18 1.18 -9.04
N PHE A 302 -0.73 0.35 -8.08
CA PHE A 302 -0.07 -0.91 -8.41
C PHE A 302 -1.07 -1.93 -8.96
N GLU A 303 -0.98 -2.21 -10.26
CA GLU A 303 -1.68 -3.29 -10.95
C GLU A 303 -0.81 -4.56 -10.98
N PRO A 304 -1.36 -5.75 -11.33
CA PRO A 304 -0.61 -7.01 -11.32
C PRO A 304 0.70 -6.98 -12.13
N TYR A 305 0.75 -6.22 -13.24
CA TYR A 305 1.97 -6.12 -14.04
C TYR A 305 3.09 -5.29 -13.38
N HIS A 306 2.76 -4.41 -12.43
CA HIS A 306 3.74 -3.71 -11.60
C HIS A 306 4.38 -4.68 -10.60
N ILE A 307 3.57 -5.54 -9.96
CA ILE A 307 4.09 -6.58 -9.07
C ILE A 307 4.99 -7.57 -9.83
N ARG A 308 4.58 -7.97 -11.04
CA ARG A 308 5.43 -8.78 -11.92
C ARG A 308 6.76 -8.10 -12.21
N ALA A 309 6.77 -6.78 -12.40
CA ALA A 309 8.01 -6.04 -12.67
C ALA A 309 9.00 -6.11 -11.49
N ILE A 310 8.52 -6.01 -10.24
CA ILE A 310 9.36 -6.23 -9.04
C ILE A 310 9.94 -7.66 -9.07
N ALA A 311 9.09 -8.65 -9.31
CA ALA A 311 9.47 -10.05 -9.32
C ALA A 311 10.46 -10.41 -10.45
N GLU A 312 10.31 -9.82 -11.63
CA GLU A 312 11.20 -10.01 -12.78
C GLU A 312 12.56 -9.33 -12.58
N GLU A 313 12.58 -8.11 -12.02
CA GLU A 313 13.84 -7.41 -11.72
C GLU A 313 14.69 -8.20 -10.71
N LEU A 314 14.03 -8.78 -9.69
CA LEU A 314 14.69 -9.50 -8.61
C LEU A 314 14.73 -11.02 -8.83
N ALA A 315 14.37 -11.49 -10.03
CA ALA A 315 14.44 -12.89 -10.38
C ALA A 315 15.87 -13.47 -10.28
N PRO A 316 16.95 -12.75 -10.66
CA PRO A 316 18.32 -13.24 -10.46
C PRO A 316 18.66 -13.49 -8.99
N GLU A 317 18.23 -12.61 -8.08
CA GLU A 317 18.46 -12.73 -6.64
C GLU A 317 17.58 -13.80 -5.98
N ARG A 318 16.36 -14.00 -6.48
CA ARG A 318 15.39 -14.97 -5.95
C ARG A 318 15.55 -16.37 -6.54
N GLY A 319 16.16 -16.48 -7.72
CA GLY A 319 16.40 -17.74 -8.43
C GLY A 319 15.21 -18.27 -9.25
N PHE A 320 14.14 -17.49 -9.41
CA PHE A 320 12.97 -17.89 -10.20
C PHE A 320 12.19 -16.68 -10.73
N LEU A 321 11.43 -16.90 -11.82
CA LEU A 321 10.46 -15.96 -12.36
C LEU A 321 9.05 -16.28 -11.84
N PRO A 322 8.16 -15.28 -11.69
CA PRO A 322 6.77 -15.53 -11.31
C PRO A 322 5.98 -16.20 -12.46
N PRO A 323 4.87 -16.90 -12.17
CA PRO A 323 4.04 -17.51 -13.20
C PRO A 323 3.55 -16.54 -14.28
N ALA A 324 3.25 -15.29 -13.94
CA ALA A 324 2.83 -14.27 -14.90
C ALA A 324 3.88 -13.96 -15.98
N SER A 325 5.15 -14.29 -15.76
CA SER A 325 6.21 -14.11 -16.76
C SER A 325 6.11 -15.09 -17.92
N GLU A 326 5.31 -16.17 -17.82
CA GLU A 326 5.03 -17.06 -18.97
C GLU A 326 4.35 -16.31 -20.14
N LYS A 327 3.68 -15.18 -19.85
CA LYS A 327 3.01 -14.29 -20.83
C LYS A 327 3.77 -12.98 -21.01
N HIS A 328 5.06 -12.97 -20.68
CA HIS A 328 5.92 -11.81 -20.80
C HIS A 328 7.29 -12.21 -21.33
N GLY A 329 8.10 -11.20 -21.69
CA GLY A 329 9.47 -11.39 -22.10
C GLY A 329 10.33 -10.27 -21.53
N SER A 330 11.56 -10.62 -21.11
CA SER A 330 12.56 -9.69 -20.59
C SER A 330 12.68 -8.45 -21.49
N TRP A 331 12.51 -7.26 -20.91
CA TRP A 331 12.75 -5.97 -21.55
C TRP A 331 12.17 -5.81 -22.97
N GLY A 332 10.96 -6.30 -23.17
CA GLY A 332 10.23 -6.18 -24.43
C GLY A 332 10.61 -7.23 -25.47
N SER A 333 11.31 -8.31 -25.09
CA SER A 333 11.72 -9.39 -26.00
C SER A 333 10.57 -10.01 -26.79
N GLY A 334 9.33 -10.01 -26.29
CA GLY A 334 8.17 -10.44 -27.09
C GLY A 334 7.89 -9.60 -28.35
N LEU A 335 8.63 -8.50 -28.58
CA LEU A 335 8.57 -7.67 -29.79
C LEU A 335 9.61 -8.08 -30.85
N ASP A 336 10.50 -9.03 -30.56
CA ASP A 336 11.60 -9.48 -31.41
C ASP A 336 11.17 -10.00 -32.79
N MET A 337 9.98 -10.61 -32.88
CA MET A 337 9.44 -11.18 -34.11
C MET A 337 8.45 -10.26 -34.83
N HIS A 338 8.28 -9.02 -34.37
CA HIS A 338 7.36 -8.09 -35.00
C HIS A 338 7.80 -7.75 -36.43
N THR A 339 6.89 -7.62 -37.41
CA THR A 339 7.21 -7.37 -38.84
C THR A 339 7.97 -6.05 -39.10
N LYS A 340 7.63 -4.99 -38.36
CA LYS A 340 8.26 -3.65 -38.45
C LYS A 340 9.64 -3.58 -37.77
N PRO A 341 10.73 -3.20 -38.48
CA PRO A 341 12.07 -3.13 -37.91
C PRO A 341 12.21 -2.21 -36.69
N TRP A 342 11.58 -1.03 -36.72
CA TRP A 342 11.63 -0.07 -35.60
C TRP A 342 10.86 -0.52 -34.35
N ILE A 343 10.02 -1.57 -34.45
CA ILE A 343 9.36 -2.20 -33.29
C ILE A 343 10.29 -3.26 -32.69
N ARG A 344 10.93 -4.10 -33.51
CA ARG A 344 11.94 -5.05 -33.05
C ARG A 344 13.12 -4.36 -32.36
N ALA A 345 13.56 -3.21 -32.88
CA ALA A 345 14.63 -2.41 -32.28
C ALA A 345 14.36 -1.96 -30.82
N ARG A 346 13.10 -2.06 -30.36
CA ARG A 346 12.68 -1.75 -28.99
C ARG A 346 12.83 -2.93 -28.04
N ALA A 347 13.07 -4.15 -28.54
CA ALA A 347 13.15 -5.38 -27.75
C ALA A 347 14.47 -5.50 -26.97
N ARG A 348 14.84 -4.45 -26.22
CA ARG A 348 16.13 -4.34 -25.52
C ARG A 348 16.00 -3.43 -24.30
N LYS A 349 16.73 -3.77 -23.24
CA LYS A 349 16.75 -3.01 -21.98
C LYS A 349 17.06 -1.54 -22.19
N GLU A 350 18.17 -1.28 -22.89
CA GLU A 350 18.67 0.08 -23.15
C GLU A 350 17.63 0.98 -23.83
N TYR A 351 16.73 0.45 -24.67
CA TYR A 351 15.69 1.26 -25.28
C TYR A 351 14.67 1.73 -24.24
N TRP A 352 14.09 0.81 -23.48
CA TRP A 352 13.01 1.12 -22.54
C TRP A 352 13.50 1.83 -21.28
N GLU A 353 14.70 1.53 -20.81
CA GLU A 353 15.31 2.18 -19.64
C GLU A 353 15.61 3.66 -19.89
N ASN A 354 15.90 4.04 -21.14
CA ASN A 354 16.29 5.40 -21.51
C ASN A 354 15.20 6.19 -22.25
N LEU A 355 14.10 5.54 -22.66
CA LEU A 355 13.01 6.22 -23.35
C LEU A 355 12.29 7.17 -22.38
N ARG A 356 12.44 8.47 -22.60
CA ARG A 356 11.59 9.50 -21.98
C ARG A 356 10.22 9.48 -22.66
N ILE A 357 9.28 8.75 -22.07
CA ILE A 357 7.92 8.62 -22.59
C ILE A 357 7.21 9.98 -22.62
N ALA A 358 6.47 10.25 -23.69
CA ALA A 358 5.69 11.47 -23.82
C ALA A 358 4.37 11.35 -23.04
N SER A 359 3.85 12.47 -22.51
CA SER A 359 2.56 12.50 -21.80
C SER A 359 1.34 12.35 -22.73
N GLY A 360 1.52 12.66 -24.02
CA GLY A 360 0.43 12.77 -25.00
C GLY A 360 -0.52 13.95 -24.75
N ARG A 361 -0.17 14.87 -23.86
CA ARG A 361 -1.02 15.99 -23.42
C ARG A 361 -0.27 17.34 -23.57
N PRO A 362 -0.18 17.90 -24.79
CA PRO A 362 0.65 19.07 -25.07
C PRO A 362 0.13 20.38 -24.45
N TYR A 363 -1.13 20.43 -24.02
CA TYR A 363 -1.76 21.59 -23.39
C TYR A 363 -1.84 21.48 -21.86
N ASN A 364 -1.31 20.41 -21.27
CA ASN A 364 -1.32 20.20 -19.83
C ASN A 364 0.09 20.43 -19.25
N PRO A 365 0.19 20.95 -18.02
CA PRO A 365 1.47 21.06 -17.33
C PRO A 365 1.99 19.66 -16.95
N SER A 366 3.30 19.56 -16.67
CA SER A 366 3.92 18.34 -16.15
C SER A 366 3.76 18.17 -14.64
N MET A 367 3.39 19.24 -13.93
CA MET A 367 3.23 19.30 -12.48
C MET A 367 2.07 20.22 -12.12
N SER A 368 1.49 20.00 -10.94
CA SER A 368 0.38 20.75 -10.37
C SER A 368 0.77 21.28 -8.99
N LYS A 369 0.18 22.39 -8.55
CA LYS A 369 0.36 22.88 -7.17
C LYS A 369 -0.63 22.14 -6.26
N PRO A 370 -0.19 21.54 -5.14
CA PRO A 370 -1.10 20.95 -4.17
C PRO A 370 -2.09 21.97 -3.60
N ASP A 371 -3.31 21.54 -3.30
CA ASP A 371 -4.37 22.39 -2.72
C ASP A 371 -4.08 22.78 -1.25
N ALA A 372 -3.23 22.01 -0.56
CA ALA A 372 -2.56 22.30 0.72
C ALA A 372 -3.33 23.17 1.72
N TRP A 373 -4.27 22.56 2.44
CA TRP A 373 -5.11 23.25 3.43
C TRP A 373 -4.46 23.42 4.81
N GLY A 374 -3.26 22.88 5.02
CA GLY A 374 -2.54 22.96 6.30
C GLY A 374 -3.35 22.46 7.50
N VAL A 375 -4.26 21.51 7.28
CA VAL A 375 -5.11 20.91 8.32
C VAL A 375 -4.40 19.72 8.96
N THR A 376 -4.59 19.54 10.26
CA THR A 376 -4.02 18.42 11.04
C THR A 376 -5.00 17.97 12.13
N LYS A 377 -4.67 16.94 12.92
CA LYS A 377 -5.49 16.40 14.01
C LYS A 377 -6.16 17.51 14.84
N GLY A 378 -7.45 17.34 15.13
CA GLY A 378 -8.26 18.30 15.90
C GLY A 378 -8.80 19.48 15.11
N THR A 379 -8.44 19.63 13.83
CA THR A 379 -9.02 20.65 12.94
C THR A 379 -10.48 20.28 12.61
N ALA A 380 -11.40 21.24 12.70
CA ALA A 380 -12.84 20.99 12.56
C ALA A 380 -13.22 20.35 11.21
N GLU A 381 -12.47 20.69 10.16
CA GLU A 381 -12.61 20.17 8.80
C GLU A 381 -12.27 18.67 8.69
N LEU A 382 -11.45 18.13 9.60
CA LEU A 382 -11.06 16.72 9.64
C LEU A 382 -11.90 15.88 10.63
N MET A 383 -12.75 16.53 11.44
CA MET A 383 -13.61 15.81 12.38
C MET A 383 -14.68 15.01 11.64
N GLN A 384 -14.93 13.79 12.12
CA GLN A 384 -15.94 12.92 11.56
C GLN A 384 -17.34 13.53 11.71
N GLN A 385 -18.14 13.52 10.65
CA GLN A 385 -19.57 13.86 10.71
C GLN A 385 -20.36 12.74 10.04
N LYS A 386 -21.69 12.69 10.25
CA LYS A 386 -22.57 11.68 9.65
C LYS A 386 -23.28 12.17 8.39
N GLU A 387 -23.50 13.48 8.29
CA GLU A 387 -24.22 14.10 7.18
C GLU A 387 -23.29 14.50 6.03
N ALA A 388 -23.81 14.43 4.80
CA ALA A 388 -23.09 14.88 3.61
C ALA A 388 -22.70 16.36 3.73
N THR A 389 -21.54 16.72 3.17
CA THR A 389 -21.07 18.11 3.16
C THR A 389 -22.10 18.98 2.43
N THR A 390 -22.61 20.01 3.11
CA THR A 390 -23.63 20.90 2.54
C THR A 390 -23.02 21.81 1.46
N GLU A 391 -23.84 22.32 0.55
CA GLU A 391 -23.37 23.31 -0.43
C GLU A 391 -22.70 24.52 0.23
N GLN A 392 -23.19 24.94 1.41
CA GLN A 392 -22.61 26.03 2.16
C GLN A 392 -21.20 25.68 2.65
N GLN A 393 -21.01 24.50 3.24
CA GLN A 393 -19.69 24.03 3.69
C GLN A 393 -18.72 23.91 2.51
N LEU A 394 -19.18 23.45 1.33
CA LEU A 394 -18.37 23.43 0.12
C LEU A 394 -17.94 24.85 -0.29
N ARG A 395 -18.86 25.82 -0.31
CA ARG A 395 -18.55 27.22 -0.63
C ARG A 395 -17.52 27.80 0.35
N GLU A 396 -17.68 27.54 1.64
CA GLU A 396 -16.76 28.00 2.68
C GLU A 396 -15.35 27.39 2.52
N LEU A 397 -15.26 26.10 2.15
CA LEU A 397 -14.00 25.47 1.82
C LEU A 397 -13.37 26.14 0.59
N PHE A 398 -14.09 26.25 -0.52
CA PHE A 398 -13.57 26.90 -1.74
C PHE A 398 -13.06 28.33 -1.52
N GLU A 399 -13.75 29.12 -0.69
CA GLU A 399 -13.28 30.47 -0.35
C GLU A 399 -11.99 30.44 0.47
N LYS A 400 -11.86 29.55 1.47
CA LYS A 400 -10.62 29.38 2.26
C LYS A 400 -9.40 29.02 1.39
N GLN A 401 -9.59 28.31 0.28
CA GLN A 401 -8.51 27.96 -0.66
C GLN A 401 -7.87 29.22 -1.23
N LYS A 402 -8.73 30.13 -1.71
CA LYS A 402 -8.33 31.35 -2.42
C LYS A 402 -7.46 32.25 -1.54
N PHE A 403 -7.74 32.31 -0.24
CA PHE A 403 -7.01 33.14 0.72
C PHE A 403 -5.64 32.59 1.12
N ARG A 404 -5.37 31.29 0.95
CA ARG A 404 -4.05 30.68 1.25
C ARG A 404 -3.15 30.53 0.03
N SER A 405 -3.72 30.67 -1.17
CA SER A 405 -3.00 30.67 -2.44
C SER A 405 -2.42 32.03 -2.86
N ALA A 406 -2.76 33.11 -2.14
CA ALA A 406 -2.16 34.45 -2.25
C ALA A 406 -1.06 34.63 -1.20
#